data_AF-A0A8T1S9G0-F1
#
_entry.id   AF-A0A8T1S9G0-F1
#
_cell.length_a   1.000
_cell.length_b   1.000
_cell.length_c   1.000
_cell.angle_alpha   90.00
_cell.angle_beta   90.00
_cell.angle_gamma   90.00
#
_symmetry.space_group_name_H-M   'P 1'
#
loop_
_entity.id
_entity.type
_entity.pdbx_description
1 polymer ?
#
loop_
_entity_poly.entity_id
_entity_poly.type
_entity_poly.pdbx_seq_one_letter_code
_entity_poly.pdbx_strand_id
1 'polypeptide(L)'
;ATTQMSEPICNISIEPLWISVLGKRDVIIKGANFTKASNITVVLTGTSSCKQDNIQVSKVLNDTHVRFSLPPRRKEAKSICIKASGRKCSPPITVYYVSQPSCTKTEPNITWASGGRKITLFGRNFNVTDSVIISDDQRLNSTVSGCPGSTSSCSFLTPDVSLSKGCKIVNVSLKVENVRIPCIKLRYYPDPIFIDYQLHTEMDPDLELKLYKTNDILDISENEIDVTVTHMMNGILLEPISFSVQNITKTPVRTTILCKVKGKIPGKIELSTVKVWVTLGNLTLEVQKKSSHKYLYVLTLLPILLLGVIVVAVIVTRYKSKQLTRKLSQQIELLECDIRKKIREGFAELQMDQLDVVDSFGTVPFLDYKHFALRTFFPESGSFAFIFTEDMHTNVSQSRDPRQKDESLTMLHALICNKDFLVTLIHTLEKQKNFSVKDRCLFASFLTIALQSKLVYLTHILEVLTRDLMEQSSNTQPKLMLRRTESVVEKLLTNWMSVCLSGFLRETVGEPFYKLVTALNQRINKGPVDVITCKALYTLNEDWLLWQVTEFKPVVRLPSCFSSKY
;
A
#
# COMPACT_ATOMS: atom_id res chain seq x y z
N ALA A 1 -95.03 71.85 19.37
CA ALA A 1 -94.74 70.85 20.40
C ALA A 1 -95.05 69.48 19.81
N THR A 2 -94.01 68.80 19.35
CA THR A 2 -94.08 67.45 18.80
C THR A 2 -92.84 66.75 19.32
N THR A 3 -93.05 65.91 20.33
CA THR A 3 -92.08 65.08 21.01
C THR A 3 -91.46 64.13 19.99
N GLN A 4 -90.29 64.48 19.46
CA GLN A 4 -89.50 63.56 18.65
C GLN A 4 -89.01 62.44 19.58
N MET A 5 -89.66 61.28 19.50
CA MET A 5 -89.14 60.02 20.03
C MET A 5 -87.75 59.81 19.42
N SER A 6 -86.71 60.00 20.21
CA SER A 6 -85.35 59.62 19.82
C SER A 6 -85.29 58.11 19.61
N GLU A 7 -84.76 57.68 18.47
CA GLU A 7 -84.60 56.28 18.08
C GLU A 7 -83.90 55.42 19.16
N PRO A 8 -84.26 54.13 19.28
CA PRO A 8 -83.59 53.19 20.17
C PRO A 8 -82.12 52.97 19.76
N ILE A 9 -81.27 52.67 20.74
CA ILE A 9 -79.88 52.27 20.49
C ILE A 9 -79.92 50.90 19.79
N CYS A 10 -79.65 50.89 18.48
CA CYS A 10 -79.69 49.69 17.62
C CYS A 10 -78.32 49.48 16.93
N ASN A 11 -78.09 48.27 16.41
CA ASN A 11 -76.84 47.84 15.73
C ASN A 11 -75.58 47.92 16.59
N ILE A 12 -75.63 47.23 17.73
CA ILE A 12 -74.53 47.22 18.69
C ILE A 12 -73.57 46.06 18.37
N SER A 13 -72.26 46.33 18.38
CA SER A 13 -71.22 45.30 18.35
C SER A 13 -70.16 45.58 19.41
N ILE A 14 -69.47 44.54 19.87
CA ILE A 14 -68.47 44.64 20.94
C ILE A 14 -67.12 44.12 20.46
N GLU A 15 -66.06 44.83 20.80
CA GLU A 15 -64.71 44.48 20.41
C GLU A 15 -63.75 44.67 21.61
N PRO A 16 -63.05 43.61 22.05
CA PRO A 16 -63.10 42.22 21.57
C PRO A 16 -64.26 41.39 22.17
N LEU A 17 -64.71 40.36 21.44
CA LEU A 17 -65.75 39.41 21.87
C LEU A 17 -65.24 38.38 22.91
N TRP A 18 -63.93 38.13 22.92
CA TRP A 18 -63.26 37.16 23.77
C TRP A 18 -62.47 37.89 24.84
N ILE A 19 -62.69 37.52 26.10
CA ILE A 19 -62.14 38.22 27.25
C ILE A 19 -61.54 37.21 28.22
N SER A 20 -60.37 37.53 28.77
CA SER A 20 -59.76 36.69 29.80
C SER A 20 -60.57 36.73 31.09
N VAL A 21 -60.54 35.67 31.90
CA VAL A 21 -61.06 35.68 33.29
C VAL A 21 -60.46 36.81 34.16
N LEU A 22 -59.35 37.41 33.74
CA LEU A 22 -58.73 38.58 34.37
C LEU A 22 -59.46 39.91 34.09
N GLY A 23 -60.49 39.90 33.25
CA GLY A 23 -61.17 41.11 32.79
C GLY A 23 -60.42 41.81 31.65
N LYS A 24 -61.00 42.89 31.15
CA LYS A 24 -60.41 43.76 30.13
C LYS A 24 -60.82 45.21 30.37
N ARG A 25 -59.87 46.14 30.46
CA ARG A 25 -60.20 47.54 30.78
C ARG A 25 -60.72 48.33 29.59
N ASP A 26 -60.30 47.92 28.39
CA ASP A 26 -60.50 48.67 27.16
C ASP A 26 -61.39 47.89 26.21
N VAL A 27 -62.66 47.78 26.60
CA VAL A 27 -63.68 47.14 25.77
C VAL A 27 -64.49 48.23 25.10
N ILE A 28 -64.61 48.12 23.78
CA ILE A 28 -65.29 49.11 22.96
C ILE A 28 -66.60 48.50 22.50
N ILE A 29 -67.70 49.20 22.77
CA ILE A 29 -68.96 48.93 22.11
C ILE A 29 -69.17 49.96 21.01
N LYS A 30 -69.45 49.45 19.80
CA LYS A 30 -69.84 50.21 18.62
C LYS A 30 -71.36 50.18 18.49
N GLY A 31 -71.97 51.30 18.10
CA GLY A 31 -73.42 51.49 17.99
C GLY A 31 -73.73 52.88 17.43
N ALA A 32 -74.88 53.44 17.77
CA ALA A 32 -75.28 54.79 17.36
C ALA A 32 -76.06 55.51 18.48
N ASN A 33 -76.07 56.85 18.44
CA ASN A 33 -76.80 57.73 19.37
C ASN A 33 -76.31 57.70 20.83
N PHE A 34 -75.01 57.47 21.08
CA PHE A 34 -74.45 57.46 22.45
C PHE A 34 -74.29 58.85 23.07
N THR A 35 -74.15 59.92 22.29
CA THR A 35 -74.00 61.29 22.85
C THR A 35 -75.30 61.87 23.39
N LYS A 36 -76.45 61.37 22.89
CA LYS A 36 -77.80 61.84 23.26
C LYS A 36 -78.37 61.13 24.49
N ALA A 37 -77.69 60.11 25.02
CA ALA A 37 -78.16 59.30 26.13
C ALA A 37 -77.43 59.67 27.44
N SER A 38 -78.19 59.91 28.52
CA SER A 38 -77.65 60.16 29.86
C SER A 38 -77.63 58.88 30.71
N ASN A 39 -76.59 58.74 31.55
CA ASN A 39 -76.36 57.57 32.42
C ASN A 39 -76.44 56.22 31.70
N ILE A 40 -75.54 56.01 30.74
CA ILE A 40 -75.41 54.73 30.03
C ILE A 40 -74.75 53.71 30.95
N THR A 41 -75.44 52.59 31.17
CA THR A 41 -74.95 51.44 31.94
C THR A 41 -74.89 50.20 31.07
N VAL A 42 -73.86 49.38 31.25
CA VAL A 42 -73.71 48.09 30.59
C VAL A 42 -74.17 47.02 31.58
N VAL A 43 -75.25 46.32 31.25
CA VAL A 43 -75.80 45.25 32.07
C VAL A 43 -75.19 43.93 31.60
N LEU A 44 -74.52 43.25 32.52
CA LEU A 44 -73.88 41.96 32.30
C LEU A 44 -74.68 40.87 33.00
N THR A 45 -75.14 39.87 32.24
CA THR A 45 -75.90 38.72 32.74
C THR A 45 -75.18 37.42 32.40
N GLY A 46 -74.91 36.58 33.41
CA GLY A 46 -74.27 35.27 33.24
C GLY A 46 -75.26 34.13 33.46
N THR A 47 -74.99 32.95 32.91
CA THR A 47 -75.81 31.75 33.12
C THR A 47 -75.66 31.17 34.52
N SER A 48 -74.54 31.42 35.21
CA SER A 48 -74.28 30.90 36.56
C SER A 48 -74.62 31.86 37.71
N SER A 49 -74.96 33.12 37.41
CA SER A 49 -75.19 34.18 38.41
C SER A 49 -76.60 34.76 38.34
N CYS A 50 -77.41 34.60 39.39
CA CYS A 50 -78.79 35.12 39.45
C CYS A 50 -78.88 36.66 39.58
N LYS A 51 -77.78 37.37 39.89
CA LYS A 51 -77.76 38.83 40.02
C LYS A 51 -77.20 39.47 38.74
N GLN A 52 -77.88 40.51 38.25
CA GLN A 52 -77.42 41.34 37.14
C GLN A 52 -76.34 42.31 37.63
N ASP A 53 -75.20 42.36 36.93
CA ASP A 53 -74.13 43.32 37.23
C ASP A 53 -74.30 44.56 36.33
N ASN A 54 -74.44 45.73 36.94
CA ASN A 54 -74.54 47.01 36.22
C ASN A 54 -73.17 47.70 36.23
N ILE A 55 -72.51 47.75 35.08
CA ILE A 55 -71.20 48.36 34.88
C ILE A 55 -71.38 49.77 34.33
N GLN A 56 -70.80 50.76 35.00
CA GLN A 56 -70.80 52.14 34.50
C GLN A 56 -69.84 52.27 33.31
N VAL A 57 -70.30 52.98 32.27
CA VAL A 57 -69.46 53.31 31.12
C VAL A 57 -68.30 54.20 31.58
N SER A 58 -67.06 53.87 31.19
CA SER A 58 -65.89 54.66 31.60
C SER A 58 -65.75 55.96 30.81
N LYS A 59 -66.04 55.93 29.50
CA LYS A 59 -65.96 57.11 28.64
C LYS A 59 -66.78 56.91 27.35
N VAL A 60 -67.60 57.89 26.99
CA VAL A 60 -68.19 57.98 25.63
C VAL A 60 -67.14 58.61 24.72
N LEU A 61 -66.70 57.90 23.68
CA LEU A 61 -65.62 58.35 22.81
C LEU A 61 -66.14 59.23 21.66
N ASN A 62 -67.25 58.81 21.04
CA ASN A 62 -67.97 59.54 20.00
C ASN A 62 -69.43 59.05 19.98
N ASP A 63 -70.25 59.53 19.04
CA ASP A 63 -71.66 59.11 18.96
C ASP A 63 -71.87 57.61 18.65
N THR A 64 -70.83 56.94 18.17
CA THR A 64 -70.86 55.54 17.74
C THR A 64 -70.03 54.58 18.59
N HIS A 65 -69.20 55.07 19.52
CA HIS A 65 -68.24 54.26 20.28
C HIS A 65 -68.26 54.64 21.76
N VAL A 66 -68.38 53.61 22.59
CA VAL A 66 -68.36 53.73 24.04
C VAL A 66 -67.30 52.79 24.59
N ARG A 67 -66.47 53.32 25.50
CA ARG A 67 -65.45 52.55 26.22
C ARG A 67 -65.91 52.26 27.63
N PHE A 68 -65.69 51.03 28.07
CA PHE A 68 -65.99 50.57 29.42
C PHE A 68 -65.05 49.42 29.78
N SER A 69 -65.03 49.07 31.06
CA SER A 69 -64.15 48.04 31.61
C SER A 69 -64.96 46.84 32.08
N LEU A 70 -64.54 45.65 31.65
CA LEU A 70 -65.12 44.39 32.08
C LEU A 70 -64.25 43.79 33.21
N PRO A 71 -64.81 43.59 34.41
CA PRO A 71 -64.04 43.14 35.57
C PRO A 71 -63.68 41.64 35.48
N PRO A 72 -62.73 41.16 36.31
CA PRO A 72 -62.44 39.74 36.44
C PRO A 72 -63.69 38.93 36.82
N ARG A 73 -63.94 37.83 36.08
CA ARG A 73 -65.13 36.97 36.25
C ARG A 73 -64.80 35.51 35.91
N ARG A 74 -65.72 34.61 36.28
CA ARG A 74 -65.62 33.17 35.97
C ARG A 74 -65.73 32.92 34.46
N LYS A 75 -65.14 31.80 34.02
CA LYS A 75 -65.20 31.32 32.64
C LYS A 75 -66.64 30.94 32.29
N GLU A 76 -67.32 31.77 31.50
CA GLU A 76 -68.66 31.52 31.00
C GLU A 76 -68.98 32.43 29.81
N ALA A 77 -70.00 32.08 29.02
CA ALA A 77 -70.61 33.00 28.07
C ALA A 77 -71.56 33.93 28.83
N LYS A 78 -71.34 35.23 28.74
CA LYS A 78 -72.18 36.25 29.38
C LYS A 78 -72.87 37.09 28.32
N SER A 79 -74.13 37.39 28.56
CA SER A 79 -74.92 38.27 27.72
C SER A 79 -74.80 39.71 28.23
N ILE A 80 -74.42 40.62 27.32
CA ILE A 80 -74.24 42.05 27.57
C ILE A 80 -75.31 42.82 26.85
N CYS A 81 -75.97 43.74 27.54
CA CYS A 81 -76.86 44.71 26.92
C CYS A 81 -76.62 46.11 27.48
N ILE A 82 -76.87 47.14 26.67
CA ILE A 82 -76.71 48.53 27.07
C ILE A 82 -78.06 49.09 27.51
N LYS A 83 -78.07 49.79 28.64
CA LYS A 83 -79.23 50.43 29.23
C LYS A 83 -78.96 51.90 29.52
N ALA A 84 -79.71 52.78 28.88
CA ALA A 84 -79.75 54.22 29.20
C ALA A 84 -80.90 54.51 30.19
N SER A 85 -80.80 55.62 30.93
CA SER A 85 -81.79 55.98 31.97
C SER A 85 -83.23 55.98 31.40
N GLY A 86 -84.13 55.18 31.98
CA GLY A 86 -85.54 55.07 31.58
C GLY A 86 -85.86 54.24 30.33
N ARG A 87 -84.88 53.58 29.68
CA ARG A 87 -85.10 52.77 28.46
C ARG A 87 -84.95 51.25 28.69
N LYS A 88 -85.55 50.44 27.81
CA LYS A 88 -85.34 48.98 27.75
C LYS A 88 -83.91 48.67 27.29
N CYS A 89 -83.37 47.52 27.71
CA CYS A 89 -82.02 47.09 27.29
C CYS A 89 -81.98 46.83 25.78
N SER A 90 -80.84 47.11 25.16
CA SER A 90 -80.57 46.75 23.78
C SER A 90 -80.62 45.24 23.54
N PRO A 91 -80.65 44.77 22.27
CA PRO A 91 -80.46 43.36 21.97
C PRO A 91 -79.17 42.82 22.64
N PRO A 92 -79.24 41.65 23.28
CA PRO A 92 -78.11 41.07 24.00
C PRO A 92 -76.99 40.64 23.06
N ILE A 93 -75.75 40.95 23.42
CA ILE A 93 -74.53 40.50 22.75
C ILE A 93 -73.80 39.52 23.65
N THR A 94 -73.45 38.35 23.13
CA THR A 94 -72.71 37.34 23.90
C THR A 94 -71.21 37.64 23.89
N VAL A 95 -70.62 37.72 25.07
CA VAL A 95 -69.18 37.84 25.31
C VAL A 95 -68.68 36.58 26.02
N TYR A 96 -67.52 36.09 25.60
CA TYR A 96 -66.95 34.85 26.11
C TYR A 96 -65.81 35.12 27.07
N TYR A 97 -66.02 34.83 28.37
CA TYR A 97 -64.92 34.78 29.32
C TYR A 97 -64.19 33.44 29.19
N VAL A 98 -62.93 33.49 28.77
CA VAL A 98 -62.06 32.32 28.58
C VAL A 98 -60.92 32.30 29.60
N SER A 99 -60.40 31.11 29.87
CA SER A 99 -59.24 30.93 30.76
C SER A 99 -58.02 31.67 30.22
N GLN A 100 -57.08 31.96 31.11
CA GLN A 100 -55.78 32.55 30.76
C GLN A 100 -55.12 31.79 29.58
N PRO A 101 -54.41 32.49 28.69
CA PRO A 101 -53.69 31.83 27.60
C PRO A 101 -52.63 30.89 28.15
N SER A 102 -52.45 29.76 27.47
CA SER A 102 -51.48 28.74 27.86
C SER A 102 -50.69 28.28 26.64
N CYS A 103 -49.38 28.10 26.81
CA CYS A 103 -48.48 27.61 25.78
C CYS A 103 -48.21 26.13 25.95
N THR A 104 -48.19 25.38 24.84
CA THR A 104 -47.92 23.94 24.83
C THR A 104 -46.60 23.62 24.14
N LYS A 105 -46.36 24.20 22.96
CA LYS A 105 -45.15 23.95 22.16
C LYS A 105 -44.73 25.19 21.37
N THR A 106 -43.49 25.15 20.88
CA THR A 106 -42.90 26.20 20.05
C THR A 106 -42.17 25.60 18.89
N GLU A 107 -42.30 26.23 17.73
CA GLU A 107 -41.65 25.77 16.52
C GLU A 107 -41.12 26.98 15.73
N PRO A 108 -39.79 27.09 15.56
CA PRO A 108 -38.71 26.37 16.25
C PRO A 108 -38.52 26.83 17.72
N ASN A 109 -37.75 26.10 18.52
CA ASN A 109 -37.42 26.43 19.93
C ASN A 109 -36.04 27.10 20.11
N ILE A 110 -35.32 27.30 19.01
CA ILE A 110 -33.96 27.83 18.95
C ILE A 110 -33.88 28.95 17.91
N THR A 111 -33.02 29.94 18.14
CA THR A 111 -32.80 31.07 17.23
C THR A 111 -31.33 31.53 17.28
N TRP A 112 -30.95 32.40 16.35
CA TRP A 112 -29.60 32.98 16.26
C TRP A 112 -29.54 34.39 16.87
N ALA A 113 -28.32 34.84 17.19
CA ALA A 113 -28.02 36.08 17.91
C ALA A 113 -28.66 37.32 17.28
N SER A 114 -28.50 37.45 15.96
CA SER A 114 -28.96 38.62 15.21
C SER A 114 -30.49 38.71 15.09
N GLY A 115 -31.24 37.66 15.48
CA GLY A 115 -32.69 37.69 15.46
C GLY A 115 -33.32 37.72 14.05
N GLY A 116 -34.62 37.99 14.00
CA GLY A 116 -35.43 37.93 12.78
C GLY A 116 -35.98 36.55 12.41
N ARG A 117 -35.78 35.51 13.25
CA ARG A 117 -36.39 34.19 13.05
C ARG A 117 -37.88 34.23 13.40
N LYS A 118 -38.73 33.65 12.54
CA LYS A 118 -40.16 33.50 12.79
C LYS A 118 -40.42 32.33 13.73
N ILE A 119 -40.87 32.61 14.95
CA ILE A 119 -41.21 31.62 15.97
C ILE A 119 -42.72 31.51 16.07
N THR A 120 -43.24 30.28 16.03
CA THR A 120 -44.67 30.01 16.23
C THR A 120 -44.90 29.31 17.55
N LEU A 121 -45.63 29.97 18.44
CA LEU A 121 -46.19 29.39 19.66
C LEU A 121 -47.48 28.66 19.34
N PHE A 122 -47.68 27.53 19.99
CA PHE A 122 -48.94 26.79 19.96
C PHE A 122 -49.49 26.69 21.37
N GLY A 123 -50.80 26.73 21.49
CA GLY A 123 -51.45 26.80 22.79
C GLY A 123 -52.95 26.99 22.70
N ARG A 124 -53.51 27.60 23.74
CA ARG A 124 -54.95 27.89 23.85
C ARG A 124 -55.18 29.34 24.25
N ASN A 125 -56.25 29.91 23.73
CA ASN A 125 -56.77 31.25 24.04
C ASN A 125 -55.78 32.39 23.75
N PHE A 126 -54.99 32.29 22.68
CA PHE A 126 -54.11 33.42 22.31
C PHE A 126 -54.87 34.66 21.81
N ASN A 127 -56.15 34.50 21.48
CA ASN A 127 -57.06 35.59 21.09
C ASN A 127 -57.34 36.61 22.20
N VAL A 128 -57.00 36.30 23.47
CA VAL A 128 -57.11 37.24 24.59
C VAL A 128 -55.77 37.84 25.03
N THR A 129 -54.69 37.53 24.32
CA THR A 129 -53.35 38.08 24.57
C THR A 129 -53.21 39.46 23.91
N ASP A 130 -52.61 40.42 24.62
CA ASP A 130 -52.39 41.76 24.08
C ASP A 130 -51.04 41.87 23.35
N SER A 131 -49.99 41.20 23.86
CA SER A 131 -48.66 41.17 23.22
C SER A 131 -47.78 40.05 23.77
N VAL A 132 -46.71 39.71 23.04
CA VAL A 132 -45.66 38.79 23.50
C VAL A 132 -44.50 39.61 24.06
N ILE A 133 -44.08 39.31 25.28
CA ILE A 133 -42.93 39.94 25.93
C ILE A 133 -41.80 38.92 25.99
N ILE A 134 -40.65 39.33 25.46
CA ILE A 134 -39.41 38.58 25.52
C ILE A 134 -38.53 39.30 26.54
N SER A 135 -38.21 38.61 27.63
CA SER A 135 -37.44 39.17 28.74
C SER A 135 -36.16 38.39 28.95
N ASP A 136 -35.05 39.11 28.98
CA ASP A 136 -33.74 38.61 29.38
C ASP A 136 -33.52 38.79 30.89
N ASP A 137 -32.70 37.94 31.50
CA ASP A 137 -32.36 37.98 32.93
C ASP A 137 -31.69 39.31 33.33
N GLN A 138 -31.15 40.07 32.35
CA GLN A 138 -30.54 41.40 32.53
C GLN A 138 -31.52 42.60 32.31
N ARG A 139 -32.84 42.38 32.43
CA ARG A 139 -33.91 43.41 32.43
C ARG A 139 -34.24 44.12 31.11
N LEU A 140 -33.75 43.67 29.96
CA LEU A 140 -34.28 44.17 28.67
C LEU A 140 -35.61 43.47 28.36
N ASN A 141 -36.73 44.19 28.49
CA ASN A 141 -38.05 43.71 28.09
C ASN A 141 -38.36 44.21 26.69
N SER A 142 -38.18 43.35 25.69
CA SER A 142 -38.62 43.65 24.33
C SER A 142 -40.06 43.21 24.17
N THR A 143 -40.96 44.19 23.98
CA THR A 143 -42.35 43.90 23.63
C THR A 143 -42.41 43.70 22.13
N VAL A 144 -42.75 42.49 21.68
CA VAL A 144 -42.89 42.17 20.27
C VAL A 144 -44.37 42.20 19.93
N SER A 145 -44.73 42.96 18.89
CA SER A 145 -46.07 42.98 18.34
C SER A 145 -46.33 41.66 17.61
N GLY A 146 -46.92 40.71 18.34
CA GLY A 146 -47.30 39.41 17.81
C GLY A 146 -48.64 38.96 18.40
N CYS A 147 -49.60 38.74 17.50
CA CYS A 147 -50.82 37.93 17.67
C CYS A 147 -52.08 38.53 18.33
N PRO A 148 -52.74 39.49 17.67
CA PRO A 148 -54.19 39.61 17.78
C PRO A 148 -54.86 38.79 16.66
N GLY A 149 -55.55 37.68 16.99
CA GLY A 149 -56.55 37.10 16.08
C GLY A 149 -56.69 35.56 16.03
N SER A 150 -55.68 34.78 16.43
CA SER A 150 -55.76 33.31 16.40
C SER A 150 -55.95 32.72 17.81
N THR A 151 -56.77 31.66 17.91
CA THR A 151 -57.08 31.01 19.20
C THR A 151 -56.01 30.02 19.64
N SER A 152 -55.25 29.44 18.70
CA SER A 152 -54.36 28.29 18.96
C SER A 152 -52.91 28.47 18.55
N SER A 153 -52.61 29.40 17.63
CA SER A 153 -51.25 29.63 17.13
C SER A 153 -50.90 31.11 17.17
N CYS A 154 -49.66 31.42 17.51
CA CYS A 154 -49.18 32.79 17.57
C CYS A 154 -47.75 32.87 17.01
N SER A 155 -47.55 33.61 15.92
CA SER A 155 -46.23 33.82 15.34
C SER A 155 -45.68 35.22 15.63
N PHE A 156 -44.40 35.30 15.96
CA PHE A 156 -43.66 36.55 16.14
C PHE A 156 -42.23 36.43 15.61
N LEU A 157 -41.55 37.56 15.39
CA LEU A 157 -40.14 37.60 15.00
C LEU A 157 -39.27 37.81 16.25
N THR A 158 -38.19 37.05 16.37
CA THR A 158 -37.25 37.19 17.49
C THR A 158 -36.44 38.48 17.38
N PRO A 159 -36.26 39.25 18.46
CA PRO A 159 -35.36 40.40 18.48
C PRO A 159 -33.89 39.95 18.43
N ASP A 160 -33.00 40.88 18.09
CA ASP A 160 -31.56 40.71 18.23
C ASP A 160 -31.16 40.70 19.72
N VAL A 161 -30.17 39.88 20.05
CA VAL A 161 -29.67 39.73 21.43
C VAL A 161 -28.15 39.64 21.39
N SER A 162 -27.49 40.49 22.18
CA SER A 162 -26.04 40.39 22.39
C SER A 162 -25.69 39.15 23.23
N LEU A 163 -24.82 38.29 22.67
CA LEU A 163 -24.27 37.13 23.36
C LEU A 163 -22.84 37.42 23.83
N SER A 164 -22.56 37.21 25.12
CA SER A 164 -21.23 37.41 25.72
C SER A 164 -20.31 36.19 25.55
N LYS A 165 -20.87 34.98 25.50
CA LYS A 165 -20.23 33.71 25.06
C LYS A 165 -21.24 32.55 25.17
N GLY A 166 -21.33 31.72 24.13
CA GLY A 166 -22.13 30.49 24.17
C GLY A 166 -23.61 30.68 23.85
N CYS A 167 -24.48 29.97 24.59
CA CYS A 167 -25.94 29.97 24.41
C CYS A 167 -26.60 30.85 25.47
N LYS A 168 -27.61 31.63 25.08
CA LYS A 168 -28.38 32.49 25.99
C LYS A 168 -29.84 32.07 26.01
N ILE A 169 -30.40 31.89 27.20
CA ILE A 169 -31.79 31.46 27.37
C ILE A 169 -32.63 32.68 27.72
N VAL A 170 -33.70 32.90 26.97
CA VAL A 170 -34.60 34.06 27.12
C VAL A 170 -36.01 33.58 27.43
N ASN A 171 -36.66 34.23 28.38
CA ASN A 171 -38.02 33.87 28.80
C ASN A 171 -39.05 34.57 27.92
N VAL A 172 -39.98 33.80 27.37
CA VAL A 172 -41.13 34.31 26.63
C VAL A 172 -42.33 34.30 27.56
N SER A 173 -43.01 35.45 27.67
CA SER A 173 -44.22 35.63 28.45
C SER A 173 -45.30 36.30 27.63
N LEU A 174 -46.55 35.93 27.89
CA LEU A 174 -47.72 36.54 27.27
C LEU A 174 -48.25 37.65 28.18
N LYS A 175 -48.48 38.83 27.61
CA LYS A 175 -49.09 39.94 28.33
C LYS A 175 -50.60 39.89 28.14
N VAL A 176 -51.32 39.78 29.25
CA VAL A 176 -52.78 39.93 29.31
C VAL A 176 -53.06 41.02 30.33
N GLU A 177 -53.51 42.19 29.89
CA GLU A 177 -53.71 43.37 30.72
C GLU A 177 -52.41 43.75 31.47
N ASN A 178 -52.44 43.69 32.80
CA ASN A 178 -51.28 43.95 33.68
C ASN A 178 -50.59 42.68 34.17
N VAL A 179 -51.02 41.50 33.70
CA VAL A 179 -50.47 40.21 34.15
C VAL A 179 -49.55 39.63 33.08
N ARG A 180 -48.36 39.20 33.51
CA ARG A 180 -47.42 38.43 32.69
C ARG A 180 -47.60 36.95 32.96
N ILE A 181 -47.96 36.21 31.92
CA ILE A 181 -48.14 34.77 31.99
C ILE A 181 -46.89 34.11 31.40
N PRO A 182 -46.12 33.35 32.19
CA PRO A 182 -44.94 32.66 31.68
C PRO A 182 -45.38 31.61 30.66
N CYS A 183 -44.68 31.55 29.52
CA CYS A 183 -45.03 30.68 28.42
C CYS A 183 -43.93 29.63 28.24
N ILE A 184 -42.83 29.99 27.58
CA ILE A 184 -41.75 29.08 27.17
C ILE A 184 -40.41 29.78 27.23
N LYS A 185 -39.32 29.01 27.13
CA LYS A 185 -37.95 29.54 27.08
C LYS A 185 -37.37 29.32 25.69
N LEU A 186 -36.84 30.38 25.08
CA LEU A 186 -36.13 30.32 23.80
C LEU A 186 -34.63 30.29 24.02
N ARG A 187 -33.90 29.56 23.17
CA ARG A 187 -32.44 29.49 23.22
C ARG A 187 -31.84 30.23 22.02
N TYR A 188 -31.02 31.23 22.32
CA TYR A 188 -30.22 31.96 21.36
C TYR A 188 -28.85 31.33 21.26
N TYR A 189 -28.42 31.02 20.04
CA TYR A 189 -27.08 30.56 19.71
C TYR A 189 -26.32 31.59 18.88
N PRO A 190 -24.99 31.48 18.77
CA PRO A 190 -24.21 32.32 17.87
C PRO A 190 -24.72 32.24 16.43
N ASP A 191 -24.52 33.33 15.68
CA ASP A 191 -24.92 33.41 14.27
C ASP A 191 -24.20 32.34 13.41
N PRO A 192 -24.88 31.80 12.38
CA PRO A 192 -24.30 30.77 11.51
C PRO A 192 -23.11 31.32 10.71
N ILE A 193 -22.06 30.49 10.56
CA ILE A 193 -20.82 30.87 9.85
C ILE A 193 -20.77 30.18 8.48
N PHE A 194 -20.75 30.97 7.42
CA PHE A 194 -20.53 30.52 6.04
C PHE A 194 -19.04 30.58 5.69
N ILE A 195 -18.49 29.46 5.23
CA ILE A 195 -17.05 29.24 5.08
C ILE A 195 -16.55 29.56 3.68
N ASP A 196 -17.30 29.12 2.66
CA ASP A 196 -16.88 29.17 1.26
C ASP A 196 -18.08 28.92 0.32
N TYR A 197 -17.90 29.21 -0.97
CA TYR A 197 -18.90 28.93 -2.00
C TYR A 197 -18.26 28.43 -3.31
N GLN A 198 -19.01 27.63 -4.06
CA GLN A 198 -18.62 27.12 -5.37
C GLN A 198 -19.75 27.31 -6.38
N LEU A 199 -19.49 28.09 -7.42
CA LEU A 199 -20.41 28.34 -8.53
C LEU A 199 -20.04 27.42 -9.70
N HIS A 200 -20.99 26.58 -10.15
CA HIS A 200 -20.80 25.74 -11.34
C HIS A 200 -21.53 26.37 -12.52
N THR A 201 -20.80 26.61 -13.62
CA THR A 201 -21.31 27.29 -14.83
C THR A 201 -21.25 26.41 -16.08
N GLU A 202 -21.04 25.10 -15.95
CA GLU A 202 -20.76 24.21 -17.07
C GLU A 202 -21.99 23.39 -17.48
N MET A 203 -22.58 23.77 -18.61
CA MET A 203 -23.47 23.00 -19.51
C MET A 203 -24.78 22.42 -18.93
N ASP A 204 -25.72 23.28 -18.54
CA ASP A 204 -27.19 23.12 -18.67
C ASP A 204 -27.84 24.45 -18.18
N PRO A 205 -29.11 24.80 -18.50
CA PRO A 205 -29.63 26.17 -18.38
C PRO A 205 -29.80 26.70 -16.93
N ASP A 206 -29.51 25.89 -15.91
CA ASP A 206 -29.68 26.23 -14.51
C ASP A 206 -28.33 26.48 -13.83
N LEU A 207 -28.07 27.73 -13.45
CA LEU A 207 -26.90 28.10 -12.64
C LEU A 207 -27.00 27.49 -11.24
N GLU A 208 -26.02 26.66 -10.87
CA GLU A 208 -25.96 26.00 -9.56
C GLU A 208 -24.90 26.63 -8.64
N LEU A 209 -25.33 27.01 -7.43
CA LEU A 209 -24.48 27.55 -6.37
C LEU A 209 -24.44 26.59 -5.18
N LYS A 210 -23.24 26.18 -4.77
CA LYS A 210 -23.01 25.39 -3.56
C LYS A 210 -22.41 26.27 -2.48
N LEU A 211 -23.12 26.43 -1.36
CA LEU A 211 -22.63 27.13 -0.17
C LEU A 211 -22.16 26.13 0.88
N TYR A 212 -21.06 26.45 1.54
CA TYR A 212 -20.49 25.65 2.63
C TYR A 212 -20.63 26.39 3.95
N LYS A 213 -21.31 25.77 4.91
CA LYS A 213 -21.60 26.32 6.25
C LYS A 213 -21.04 25.41 7.34
N THR A 214 -20.56 25.98 8.44
CA THR A 214 -20.13 25.19 9.61
C THR A 214 -21.31 24.39 10.17
N ASN A 215 -21.06 23.15 10.60
CA ASN A 215 -22.09 22.38 11.28
C ASN A 215 -22.50 23.08 12.58
N ASP A 216 -23.79 23.39 12.68
CA ASP A 216 -24.41 23.92 13.89
C ASP A 216 -25.68 23.13 14.21
N ILE A 217 -26.36 23.59 15.24
CA ILE A 217 -27.60 23.02 15.76
C ILE A 217 -28.81 23.91 15.44
N LEU A 218 -28.65 24.92 14.56
CA LEU A 218 -29.69 25.92 14.30
C LEU A 218 -30.85 25.39 13.44
N ASP A 219 -30.70 24.20 12.84
CA ASP A 219 -31.67 23.49 12.00
C ASP A 219 -32.47 24.47 11.12
N ILE A 220 -31.71 25.18 10.28
CA ILE A 220 -32.23 26.22 9.40
C ILE A 220 -32.94 25.56 8.24
N SER A 221 -34.18 25.96 8.00
CA SER A 221 -35.00 25.46 6.91
C SER A 221 -34.75 26.19 5.59
N GLU A 222 -35.13 25.57 4.48
CA GLU A 222 -34.94 26.12 3.12
C GLU A 222 -35.64 27.46 2.91
N ASN A 223 -36.74 27.71 3.65
CA ASN A 223 -37.53 28.94 3.56
C ASN A 223 -36.99 30.08 4.45
N GLU A 224 -36.01 29.81 5.32
CA GLU A 224 -35.40 30.80 6.22
C GLU A 224 -34.13 31.44 5.65
N ILE A 225 -33.62 30.90 4.54
CA ILE A 225 -32.39 31.35 3.88
C ILE A 225 -32.76 31.98 2.55
N ASP A 226 -32.33 33.22 2.34
CA ASP A 226 -32.33 33.83 1.03
C ASP A 226 -30.91 34.14 0.58
N VAL A 227 -30.63 33.84 -0.69
CA VAL A 227 -29.27 33.88 -1.26
C VAL A 227 -29.31 34.77 -2.48
N THR A 228 -28.51 35.82 -2.46
CA THR A 228 -28.41 36.78 -3.55
C THR A 228 -26.99 36.88 -4.05
N VAL A 229 -26.85 36.93 -5.37
CA VAL A 229 -25.55 37.04 -6.02
C VAL A 229 -25.49 38.36 -6.76
N THR A 230 -24.48 39.16 -6.43
CA THR A 230 -24.16 40.41 -7.11
C THR A 230 -22.92 40.20 -7.96
N HIS A 231 -22.95 40.66 -9.20
CA HIS A 231 -21.82 40.60 -10.11
C HIS A 231 -21.57 41.98 -10.74
N MET A 232 -20.31 42.25 -11.07
CA MET A 232 -19.91 43.50 -11.71
C MET A 232 -19.49 43.22 -13.15
N MET A 233 -20.05 43.98 -14.09
CA MET A 233 -19.64 43.98 -15.49
C MET A 233 -19.21 45.39 -15.87
N ASN A 234 -17.97 45.53 -16.33
CA ASN A 234 -17.37 46.83 -16.70
C ASN A 234 -17.48 47.92 -15.61
N GLY A 235 -17.41 47.53 -14.32
CA GLY A 235 -17.48 48.45 -13.19
C GLY A 235 -18.89 48.89 -12.78
N ILE A 236 -19.94 48.43 -13.46
CA ILE A 236 -21.35 48.70 -13.10
C ILE A 236 -21.91 47.50 -12.33
N LEU A 237 -22.58 47.78 -11.20
CA LEU A 237 -23.22 46.77 -10.36
C LEU A 237 -24.58 46.41 -10.97
N LEU A 238 -24.69 45.19 -11.49
CA LEU A 238 -25.91 44.69 -12.13
C LEU A 238 -26.93 44.21 -11.08
N GLU A 239 -28.19 44.06 -11.49
CA GLU A 239 -29.27 43.64 -10.59
C GLU A 239 -28.94 42.32 -9.87
N PRO A 240 -29.26 42.21 -8.56
CA PRO A 240 -28.95 41.03 -7.78
C PRO A 240 -29.78 39.83 -8.26
N ILE A 241 -29.08 38.72 -8.51
CA ILE A 241 -29.71 37.46 -8.91
C ILE A 241 -30.11 36.70 -7.64
N SER A 242 -31.40 36.42 -7.48
CA SER A 242 -31.90 35.63 -6.35
C SER A 242 -31.83 34.13 -6.63
N PHE A 243 -31.48 33.35 -5.61
CA PHE A 243 -31.41 31.89 -5.68
C PHE A 243 -32.43 31.25 -4.72
N SER A 244 -33.02 30.15 -5.18
CA SER A 244 -33.81 29.22 -4.37
C SER A 244 -32.91 28.16 -3.77
N VAL A 245 -33.05 27.93 -2.47
CA VAL A 245 -32.44 26.75 -1.83
C VAL A 245 -33.23 25.51 -2.26
N GLN A 246 -32.53 24.48 -2.73
CA GLN A 246 -33.12 23.22 -3.21
C GLN A 246 -32.92 22.09 -2.22
N ASN A 247 -31.75 22.02 -1.61
CA ASN A 247 -31.47 21.03 -0.56
C ASN A 247 -30.44 21.55 0.42
N ILE A 248 -30.55 21.05 1.66
CA ILE A 248 -29.58 21.27 2.73
C ILE A 248 -29.10 19.90 3.19
N THR A 249 -27.83 19.60 2.96
CA THR A 249 -27.21 18.31 3.29
C THR A 249 -26.17 18.49 4.39
N LYS A 250 -26.32 17.74 5.49
CA LYS A 250 -25.40 17.79 6.64
C LYS A 250 -24.37 16.67 6.52
N THR A 251 -23.12 17.02 6.23
CA THR A 251 -22.00 16.05 6.24
C THR A 251 -21.28 16.08 7.60
N PRO A 252 -20.45 15.08 7.95
CA PRO A 252 -19.72 15.06 9.21
C PRO A 252 -18.83 16.30 9.43
N VAL A 253 -18.35 16.91 8.34
CA VAL A 253 -17.38 18.02 8.38
C VAL A 253 -18.08 19.38 8.25
N ARG A 254 -19.10 19.50 7.39
CA ARG A 254 -19.77 20.76 7.09
C ARG A 254 -21.20 20.56 6.56
N THR A 255 -22.02 21.59 6.64
CA THR A 255 -23.33 21.63 5.97
C THR A 255 -23.16 22.21 4.56
N THR A 256 -23.72 21.52 3.57
CA THR A 256 -23.75 21.92 2.16
C THR A 256 -25.15 22.35 1.79
N ILE A 257 -25.29 23.57 1.26
CA ILE A 257 -26.57 24.13 0.81
C ILE A 257 -26.48 24.28 -0.70
N LEU A 258 -27.36 23.60 -1.43
CA LEU A 258 -27.46 23.70 -2.88
C LEU A 258 -28.55 24.71 -3.24
N CYS A 259 -28.18 25.67 -4.07
CA CYS A 259 -29.09 26.71 -4.52
C CYS A 259 -29.17 26.73 -6.06
N LYS A 260 -30.37 26.93 -6.59
CA LYS A 260 -30.66 27.13 -8.02
C LYS A 260 -31.29 28.50 -8.26
N VAL A 261 -30.94 29.14 -9.37
CA VAL A 261 -31.44 30.47 -9.72
C VAL A 261 -32.97 30.55 -9.78
N LYS A 262 -33.57 31.63 -9.24
CA LYS A 262 -34.99 31.95 -9.42
C LYS A 262 -35.15 32.87 -10.63
N GLY A 263 -35.54 32.32 -11.78
CA GLY A 263 -35.85 33.10 -12.98
C GLY A 263 -34.80 33.02 -14.10
N LYS A 264 -34.96 33.85 -15.14
CA LYS A 264 -34.06 33.87 -16.31
C LYS A 264 -32.72 34.54 -15.97
N ILE A 265 -31.63 33.88 -16.36
CA ILE A 265 -30.26 34.37 -16.16
C ILE A 265 -29.96 35.52 -17.13
N PRO A 266 -29.55 36.71 -16.64
CA PRO A 266 -29.09 37.79 -17.51
C PRO A 266 -27.66 37.52 -17.98
N GLY A 267 -27.50 36.69 -19.02
CA GLY A 267 -26.22 36.54 -19.74
C GLY A 267 -25.09 35.77 -19.02
N LYS A 268 -23.89 35.85 -19.60
CA LYS A 268 -22.70 35.06 -19.20
C LYS A 268 -22.01 35.73 -18.01
N ILE A 269 -22.05 35.08 -16.84
CA ILE A 269 -21.48 35.62 -15.58
C ILE A 269 -19.97 35.38 -15.56
N GLU A 270 -19.18 36.43 -15.34
CA GLU A 270 -17.74 36.33 -15.15
C GLU A 270 -17.43 35.92 -13.70
N LEU A 271 -16.78 34.77 -13.50
CA LEU A 271 -16.53 34.15 -12.19
C LEU A 271 -15.63 34.97 -11.25
N SER A 272 -14.90 35.96 -11.78
CA SER A 272 -13.85 36.74 -11.10
C SER A 272 -14.40 37.87 -10.21
N THR A 273 -15.62 38.35 -10.46
CA THR A 273 -16.20 39.54 -9.78
C THR A 273 -17.46 39.24 -8.97
N VAL A 274 -17.76 37.96 -8.74
CA VAL A 274 -18.99 37.51 -8.08
C VAL A 274 -18.87 37.65 -6.56
N LYS A 275 -19.81 38.38 -5.94
CA LYS A 275 -20.01 38.44 -4.49
C LYS A 275 -21.32 37.77 -4.11
N VAL A 276 -21.27 36.89 -3.11
CA VAL A 276 -22.42 36.12 -2.65
C VAL A 276 -22.85 36.60 -1.28
N TRP A 277 -24.12 36.98 -1.17
CA TRP A 277 -24.76 37.45 0.06
C TRP A 277 -25.78 36.44 0.53
N VAL A 278 -25.74 36.11 1.82
CA VAL A 278 -26.70 35.22 2.46
C VAL A 278 -27.45 36.02 3.52
N THR A 279 -28.78 35.95 3.48
CA THR A 279 -29.67 36.65 4.41
C THR A 279 -30.49 35.64 5.22
N LEU A 280 -30.51 35.82 6.54
CA LEU A 280 -31.24 34.99 7.51
C LEU A 280 -31.94 35.89 8.53
N GLY A 281 -33.24 36.14 8.34
CA GLY A 281 -33.98 37.08 9.18
C GLY A 281 -33.34 38.47 9.13
N ASN A 282 -32.76 38.93 10.24
CA ASN A 282 -32.06 40.22 10.32
C ASN A 282 -30.55 40.14 10.02
N LEU A 283 -30.00 38.94 9.82
CA LEU A 283 -28.58 38.74 9.55
C LEU A 283 -28.31 38.78 8.04
N THR A 284 -27.38 39.62 7.59
CA THR A 284 -26.88 39.63 6.21
C THR A 284 -25.36 39.49 6.20
N LEU A 285 -24.84 38.49 5.47
CA LEU A 285 -23.42 38.14 5.47
C LEU A 285 -22.88 38.00 4.05
N GLU A 286 -21.70 38.57 3.79
CA GLU A 286 -20.92 38.34 2.57
C GLU A 286 -20.07 37.07 2.76
N VAL A 287 -20.25 36.08 1.88
CA VAL A 287 -19.44 34.85 1.91
C VAL A 287 -18.13 35.08 1.17
N GLN A 288 -17.05 35.21 1.92
CA GLN A 288 -15.72 35.42 1.37
C GLN A 288 -15.14 34.11 0.80
N LYS A 289 -14.72 34.13 -0.46
CA LYS A 289 -14.03 32.98 -1.08
C LYS A 289 -12.69 32.78 -0.40
N LYS A 290 -12.42 31.58 0.12
CA LYS A 290 -11.18 31.29 0.84
C LYS A 290 -10.02 31.20 -0.16
N SER A 291 -9.30 32.31 -0.35
CA SER A 291 -8.17 32.34 -1.28
C SER A 291 -7.04 31.42 -0.80
N SER A 292 -6.68 30.46 -1.65
CA SER A 292 -5.74 29.38 -1.38
C SER A 292 -4.27 29.82 -1.53
N HIS A 293 -3.91 31.02 -1.08
CA HIS A 293 -2.51 31.51 -1.19
C HIS A 293 -1.55 30.82 -0.21
N LYS A 294 -2.05 30.19 0.87
CA LYS A 294 -1.19 29.43 1.80
C LYS A 294 -0.60 28.16 1.17
N TYR A 295 -1.31 27.54 0.23
CA TYR A 295 -0.78 26.39 -0.53
C TYR A 295 0.19 26.83 -1.64
N LEU A 296 0.10 28.06 -2.13
CA LEU A 296 0.93 28.56 -3.23
C LEU A 296 2.38 28.85 -2.77
N TYR A 297 2.58 29.32 -1.53
CA TYR A 297 3.92 29.44 -0.94
C TYR A 297 4.53 28.08 -0.57
N VAL A 298 3.73 27.14 -0.08
CA VAL A 298 4.20 25.77 0.20
C VAL A 298 4.53 25.04 -1.11
N LEU A 299 3.74 25.23 -2.17
CA LEU A 299 3.96 24.64 -3.49
C LEU A 299 5.15 25.25 -4.23
N THR A 300 5.60 26.47 -3.90
CA THR A 300 6.84 27.07 -4.47
C THR A 300 8.07 26.80 -3.61
N LEU A 301 7.96 26.78 -2.28
CA LEU A 301 9.08 26.43 -1.38
C LEU A 301 9.46 24.95 -1.47
N LEU A 302 8.49 24.05 -1.61
CA LEU A 302 8.75 22.62 -1.73
C LEU A 302 9.67 22.26 -2.91
N PRO A 303 9.40 22.69 -4.17
CA PRO A 303 10.30 22.42 -5.30
C PRO A 303 11.64 23.14 -5.18
N ILE A 304 11.73 24.32 -4.56
CA ILE A 304 13.02 25.00 -4.33
C ILE A 304 13.86 24.21 -3.33
N LEU A 305 13.27 23.72 -2.24
CA LEU A 305 13.93 22.86 -1.27
C LEU A 305 14.35 21.53 -1.92
N LEU A 306 13.46 20.92 -2.71
CA LEU A 306 13.73 19.68 -3.45
C LEU A 306 14.87 19.88 -4.46
N LEU A 307 14.90 21.01 -5.17
CA LEU A 307 15.98 21.38 -6.08
C LEU A 307 17.31 21.54 -5.34
N GLY A 308 17.31 22.18 -4.16
CA GLY A 308 18.51 22.29 -3.30
C GLY A 308 19.05 20.92 -2.89
N VAL A 309 18.17 20.01 -2.46
CA VAL A 309 18.54 18.62 -2.12
C VAL A 309 19.08 17.88 -3.34
N ILE A 310 18.45 18.04 -4.52
CA ILE A 310 18.93 17.43 -5.77
C ILE A 310 20.32 17.96 -6.14
N VAL A 311 20.56 19.27 -6.07
CA VAL A 311 21.87 19.86 -6.38
C VAL A 311 22.95 19.35 -5.43
N VAL A 312 22.68 19.31 -4.12
CA VAL A 312 23.61 18.73 -3.14
C VAL A 312 23.85 17.25 -3.43
N ALA A 313 22.80 16.47 -3.73
CA ALA A 313 22.93 15.07 -4.09
C ALA A 313 23.75 14.88 -5.38
N VAL A 314 23.58 15.73 -6.39
CA VAL A 314 24.38 15.72 -7.63
C VAL A 314 25.84 16.07 -7.34
N ILE A 315 26.11 17.07 -6.50
CA ILE A 315 27.48 17.44 -6.11
C ILE A 315 28.15 16.29 -5.36
N VAL A 316 27.46 15.69 -4.37
CA VAL A 316 27.96 14.55 -3.59
C VAL A 316 28.17 13.33 -4.48
N THR A 317 27.23 13.01 -5.38
CA THR A 317 27.37 11.87 -6.31
C THR A 317 28.48 12.12 -7.33
N ARG A 318 28.65 13.34 -7.86
CA ARG A 318 29.77 13.70 -8.73
C ARG A 318 31.11 13.60 -8.00
N TYR A 319 31.18 14.09 -6.76
CA TYR A 319 32.38 14.00 -5.93
C TYR A 319 32.72 12.54 -5.61
N LYS A 320 31.73 11.77 -5.14
CA LYS A 320 31.87 10.36 -4.79
C LYS A 320 32.21 9.52 -6.03
N SER A 321 31.55 9.77 -7.17
CA SER A 321 31.87 9.17 -8.47
C SER A 321 33.32 9.44 -8.86
N LYS A 322 33.77 10.71 -8.83
CA LYS A 322 35.17 11.07 -9.12
C LYS A 322 36.16 10.40 -8.16
N GLN A 323 35.80 10.28 -6.88
CA GLN A 323 36.62 9.57 -5.90
C GLN A 323 36.68 8.06 -6.18
N LEU A 324 35.57 7.43 -6.55
CA LEU A 324 35.51 6.03 -6.96
C LEU A 324 36.32 5.80 -8.25
N THR A 325 36.19 6.65 -9.25
CA THR A 325 36.98 6.57 -10.49
C THR A 325 38.47 6.67 -10.19
N ARG A 326 38.89 7.56 -9.28
CA ARG A 326 40.29 7.64 -8.85
C ARG A 326 40.77 6.37 -8.16
N LYS A 327 39.97 5.82 -7.25
CA LYS A 327 40.29 4.54 -6.57
C LYS A 327 40.37 3.38 -7.55
N LEU A 328 39.45 3.33 -8.52
CA LEU A 328 39.46 2.33 -9.58
C LEU A 328 40.69 2.47 -10.47
N SER A 329 41.06 3.70 -10.87
CA SER A 329 42.30 3.96 -11.62
C SER A 329 43.53 3.46 -10.87
N GLN A 330 43.63 3.76 -9.57
CA GLN A 330 44.72 3.28 -8.72
C GLN A 330 44.76 1.74 -8.65
N GLN A 331 43.61 1.08 -8.53
CA GLN A 331 43.55 -0.39 -8.55
C GLN A 331 43.97 -0.97 -9.90
N ILE A 332 43.59 -0.33 -11.01
CA ILE A 332 44.00 -0.74 -12.36
C ILE A 332 45.51 -0.55 -12.54
N GLU A 333 46.07 0.58 -12.11
CA GLU A 333 47.51 0.84 -12.18
C GLU A 333 48.31 -0.15 -11.33
N LEU A 334 47.82 -0.50 -10.14
CA LEU A 334 48.42 -1.53 -9.29
C LEU A 334 48.34 -2.92 -9.94
N LEU A 335 47.19 -3.26 -10.52
CA LEU A 335 46.99 -4.53 -11.23
C LEU A 335 47.89 -4.60 -12.48
N GLU A 336 48.00 -3.51 -13.23
CA GLU A 336 48.88 -3.43 -14.41
C GLU A 336 50.35 -3.60 -14.01
N CYS A 337 50.77 -2.96 -12.91
CA CYS A 337 52.12 -3.10 -12.38
C CYS A 337 52.40 -4.55 -11.93
N ASP A 338 51.45 -5.19 -11.23
CA ASP A 338 51.55 -6.59 -10.80
C ASP A 338 51.63 -7.55 -12.00
N ILE A 339 50.75 -7.38 -13.00
CA ILE A 339 50.77 -8.19 -14.23
C ILE A 339 52.10 -7.99 -14.98
N ARG A 340 52.55 -6.75 -15.14
CA ARG A 340 53.82 -6.43 -15.81
C ARG A 340 54.99 -7.07 -15.07
N LYS A 341 54.97 -7.03 -13.73
CA LYS A 341 55.97 -7.68 -12.87
C LYS A 341 55.95 -9.19 -13.08
N LYS A 342 54.79 -9.86 -13.00
CA LYS A 342 54.65 -11.30 -13.22
C LYS A 342 55.09 -11.74 -14.62
N ILE A 343 54.73 -10.99 -15.65
CA ILE A 343 55.18 -11.28 -17.03
C ILE A 343 56.70 -11.11 -17.14
N ARG A 344 57.26 -10.04 -16.56
CA ARG A 344 58.70 -9.80 -16.58
C ARG A 344 59.47 -10.87 -15.80
N GLU A 345 58.96 -11.29 -14.65
CA GLU A 345 59.52 -12.36 -13.83
C GLU A 345 59.43 -13.69 -14.55
N GLY A 346 58.27 -14.07 -15.11
CA GLY A 346 58.14 -15.30 -15.90
C GLY A 346 59.00 -15.30 -17.15
N PHE A 347 59.13 -14.17 -17.84
CA PHE A 347 60.05 -14.03 -18.98
C PHE A 347 61.52 -14.10 -18.56
N ALA A 348 61.89 -13.42 -17.48
CA ALA A 348 63.24 -13.47 -16.93
C ALA A 348 63.58 -14.88 -16.46
N GLU A 349 62.66 -15.58 -15.82
CA GLU A 349 62.81 -16.98 -15.43
C GLU A 349 63.02 -17.86 -16.67
N LEU A 350 62.20 -17.74 -17.71
CA LEU A 350 62.39 -18.49 -18.97
C LEU A 350 63.75 -18.22 -19.65
N GLN A 351 64.30 -17.01 -19.51
CA GLN A 351 65.60 -16.64 -20.10
C GLN A 351 66.79 -16.99 -19.19
N MET A 352 66.60 -16.95 -17.87
CA MET A 352 67.64 -17.17 -16.86
C MET A 352 67.65 -18.59 -16.31
N ASP A 353 66.68 -19.43 -16.68
CA ASP A 353 66.65 -20.86 -16.41
C ASP A 353 67.80 -21.52 -17.18
N GLN A 354 69.00 -21.33 -16.65
CA GLN A 354 70.15 -22.13 -17.00
C GLN A 354 69.80 -23.58 -16.64
N LEU A 355 70.27 -24.51 -17.47
CA LEU A 355 70.12 -25.95 -17.33
C LEU A 355 70.77 -26.42 -16.00
N ASP A 356 70.15 -26.10 -14.88
CA ASP A 356 70.63 -26.44 -13.55
C ASP A 356 70.17 -27.88 -13.29
N VAL A 357 70.99 -28.76 -13.88
CA VAL A 357 71.41 -30.09 -13.44
C VAL A 357 70.40 -31.22 -13.67
N VAL A 358 70.62 -31.97 -14.76
CA VAL A 358 70.53 -33.44 -14.68
C VAL A 358 71.75 -33.84 -13.87
N ASP A 359 71.57 -34.02 -12.57
CA ASP A 359 72.60 -34.62 -11.72
C ASP A 359 72.95 -35.96 -12.37
N SER A 360 74.22 -36.35 -12.37
CA SER A 360 74.58 -37.70 -12.82
C SER A 360 74.01 -38.68 -11.81
N PHE A 361 72.71 -38.96 -11.92
CA PHE A 361 72.07 -40.08 -11.28
C PHE A 361 72.95 -41.29 -11.60
N GLY A 362 73.31 -42.05 -10.56
CA GLY A 362 74.16 -43.22 -10.71
C GLY A 362 73.49 -44.31 -11.55
N THR A 363 73.46 -45.54 -11.04
CA THR A 363 72.87 -46.65 -11.81
C THR A 363 71.34 -46.48 -11.90
N VAL A 364 70.80 -46.49 -13.12
CA VAL A 364 69.34 -46.47 -13.35
C VAL A 364 68.70 -47.68 -12.66
N PRO A 365 67.65 -47.48 -11.84
CA PRO A 365 66.99 -48.57 -11.12
C PRO A 365 66.08 -49.37 -12.07
N PHE A 366 66.69 -50.23 -12.89
CA PHE A 366 65.95 -51.13 -13.76
C PHE A 366 65.18 -52.17 -12.95
N LEU A 367 63.94 -52.44 -13.36
CA LEU A 367 63.18 -53.58 -12.87
C LEU A 367 63.80 -54.88 -13.40
N ASP A 368 63.79 -55.93 -12.58
CA ASP A 368 64.15 -57.26 -13.05
C ASP A 368 63.21 -57.69 -14.19
N TYR A 369 63.73 -58.50 -15.11
CA TYR A 369 62.96 -58.99 -16.26
C TYR A 369 61.64 -59.67 -15.86
N LYS A 370 61.64 -60.44 -14.76
CA LYS A 370 60.42 -61.06 -14.19
C LYS A 370 59.35 -60.02 -13.86
N HIS A 371 59.73 -58.96 -13.14
CA HIS A 371 58.81 -57.89 -12.73
C HIS A 371 58.37 -57.03 -13.93
N PHE A 372 59.28 -56.75 -14.86
CA PHE A 372 58.99 -56.05 -16.11
C PHE A 372 57.96 -56.80 -16.96
N ALA A 373 58.17 -58.10 -17.19
CA ALA A 373 57.28 -58.93 -17.98
C ALA A 373 55.89 -59.05 -17.32
N LEU A 374 55.84 -59.33 -16.01
CA LEU A 374 54.56 -59.45 -15.28
C LEU A 374 53.76 -58.15 -15.29
N ARG A 375 54.40 -56.98 -15.10
CA ARG A 375 53.73 -55.67 -15.15
C ARG A 375 53.24 -55.32 -16.56
N THR A 376 53.92 -55.81 -17.60
CA THR A 376 53.52 -55.60 -18.99
C THR A 376 52.37 -56.52 -19.41
N PHE A 377 52.41 -57.78 -18.97
CA PHE A 377 51.39 -58.78 -19.26
C PHE A 377 50.10 -58.52 -18.48
N PHE A 378 50.21 -58.14 -17.20
CA PHE A 378 49.10 -57.90 -16.29
C PHE A 378 49.18 -56.50 -15.64
N PRO A 379 48.78 -55.43 -16.36
CA PRO A 379 48.85 -54.06 -15.87
C PRO A 379 47.81 -53.73 -14.78
N GLU A 380 46.68 -54.47 -14.73
CA GLU A 380 45.69 -54.34 -13.67
C GLU A 380 46.22 -55.01 -12.38
N SER A 381 46.73 -54.18 -11.48
CA SER A 381 47.28 -54.59 -10.18
C SER A 381 46.21 -55.26 -9.32
N GLY A 382 46.38 -56.54 -8.97
CA GLY A 382 45.62 -57.11 -7.86
C GLY A 382 45.71 -58.60 -7.60
N SER A 383 45.61 -59.47 -8.61
CA SER A 383 45.35 -60.90 -8.33
C SER A 383 46.33 -61.90 -8.94
N PHE A 384 46.78 -61.69 -10.19
CA PHE A 384 47.53 -62.72 -10.91
C PHE A 384 49.06 -62.57 -10.86
N ALA A 385 49.59 -61.36 -10.69
CA ALA A 385 51.04 -61.14 -10.63
C ALA A 385 51.68 -61.78 -9.37
N PHE A 386 50.95 -61.83 -8.26
CA PHE A 386 51.40 -62.44 -7.01
C PHE A 386 51.65 -63.96 -7.16
N ILE A 387 50.79 -64.66 -7.90
CA ILE A 387 50.87 -66.12 -8.16
C ILE A 387 52.19 -66.53 -8.83
N PHE A 388 52.76 -65.66 -9.66
CA PHE A 388 54.03 -65.93 -10.36
C PHE A 388 55.26 -65.38 -9.61
N THR A 389 55.05 -64.54 -8.58
CA THR A 389 56.14 -63.86 -7.88
C THR A 389 56.56 -64.62 -6.62
N GLU A 390 55.59 -65.18 -5.89
CA GLU A 390 55.85 -66.03 -4.72
C GLU A 390 56.26 -67.43 -5.19
N ASP A 391 57.37 -67.94 -4.64
CA ASP A 391 57.85 -69.28 -4.98
C ASP A 391 56.73 -70.28 -4.70
N MET A 392 56.35 -71.02 -5.74
CA MET A 392 55.28 -72.03 -5.78
C MET A 392 55.46 -73.18 -4.76
N HIS A 393 56.46 -73.07 -3.88
CA HIS A 393 56.88 -74.05 -2.89
C HIS A 393 56.32 -73.84 -1.47
N THR A 394 55.60 -72.76 -1.15
CA THR A 394 55.20 -72.54 0.26
C THR A 394 53.72 -72.77 0.60
N ASN A 395 52.76 -72.75 -0.34
CA ASN A 395 51.34 -72.88 0.03
C ASN A 395 50.46 -73.69 -0.95
N VAL A 396 50.92 -74.85 -1.45
CA VAL A 396 50.00 -75.85 -2.04
C VAL A 396 49.66 -76.88 -0.97
N SER A 397 48.44 -76.80 -0.47
CA SER A 397 47.80 -77.79 0.38
C SER A 397 47.90 -79.19 -0.24
N GLN A 398 48.45 -80.12 0.54
CA GLN A 398 48.56 -81.54 0.23
C GLN A 398 47.17 -82.13 -0.02
N SER A 399 46.78 -82.23 -1.29
CA SER A 399 45.56 -82.92 -1.73
C SER A 399 45.62 -83.18 -3.24
N ARG A 400 45.71 -84.48 -3.58
CA ARG A 400 45.85 -85.13 -4.91
C ARG A 400 47.26 -85.27 -5.45
N ASP A 401 47.55 -86.51 -5.89
CA ASP A 401 48.82 -87.04 -6.37
C ASP A 401 49.56 -86.05 -7.29
N PRO A 402 50.71 -85.49 -6.88
CA PRO A 402 51.45 -84.51 -7.66
C PRO A 402 51.85 -85.06 -9.04
N ARG A 403 52.10 -86.37 -9.16
CA ARG A 403 52.51 -87.01 -10.42
C ARG A 403 51.42 -86.96 -11.49
N GLN A 404 50.15 -87.09 -11.11
CA GLN A 404 49.02 -87.08 -12.05
C GLN A 404 48.67 -85.67 -12.57
N LYS A 405 48.81 -84.64 -11.71
CA LYS A 405 48.64 -83.24 -12.12
C LYS A 405 49.74 -82.82 -13.09
N ASP A 406 50.99 -83.20 -12.82
CA ASP A 406 52.13 -82.88 -13.68
C ASP A 406 52.03 -83.56 -15.04
N GLU A 407 51.53 -84.80 -15.10
CA GLU A 407 51.27 -85.52 -16.35
C GLU A 407 50.20 -84.82 -17.20
N SER A 408 49.08 -84.42 -16.60
CA SER A 408 48.01 -83.70 -17.31
C SER A 408 48.44 -82.33 -17.84
N LEU A 409 49.26 -81.59 -17.08
CA LEU A 409 49.83 -80.31 -17.51
C LEU A 409 50.87 -80.49 -18.63
N THR A 410 51.64 -81.59 -18.58
CA THR A 410 52.59 -81.94 -19.63
C THR A 410 51.86 -82.28 -20.93
N MET A 411 50.76 -83.03 -20.87
CA MET A 411 49.91 -83.30 -22.04
C MET A 411 49.26 -82.02 -22.59
N LEU A 412 48.78 -81.12 -21.72
CA LEU A 412 48.24 -79.83 -22.13
C LEU A 412 49.31 -78.96 -22.82
N HIS A 413 50.52 -78.91 -22.27
CA HIS A 413 51.63 -78.19 -22.89
C HIS A 413 52.02 -78.79 -24.25
N ALA A 414 52.00 -80.13 -24.38
CA ALA A 414 52.20 -80.81 -25.66
C ALA A 414 51.10 -80.45 -26.69
N LEU A 415 49.85 -80.31 -26.24
CA LEU A 415 48.72 -79.89 -27.06
C LEU A 415 48.84 -78.42 -27.50
N ILE A 416 49.25 -77.51 -26.61
CA ILE A 416 49.54 -76.10 -26.93
C ILE A 416 50.73 -76.00 -27.92
N CYS A 417 51.69 -76.92 -27.84
CA CYS A 417 52.80 -77.03 -28.81
C CYS A 417 52.39 -77.61 -30.18
N ASN A 418 51.13 -78.04 -30.36
CA ASN A 418 50.61 -78.40 -31.66
C ASN A 418 50.06 -77.16 -32.38
N LYS A 419 50.67 -76.83 -33.52
CA LYS A 419 50.37 -75.62 -34.30
C LYS A 419 48.91 -75.54 -34.71
N ASP A 420 48.38 -76.59 -35.32
CA ASP A 420 47.03 -76.58 -35.87
C ASP A 420 45.98 -76.49 -34.76
N PHE A 421 46.23 -77.18 -33.64
CA PHE A 421 45.38 -77.10 -32.45
C PHE A 421 45.34 -75.67 -31.89
N LEU A 422 46.51 -75.05 -31.67
CA LEU A 422 46.57 -73.75 -31.01
C LEU A 422 45.94 -72.64 -31.87
N VAL A 423 46.20 -72.64 -33.18
CA VAL A 423 45.57 -71.70 -34.11
C VAL A 423 44.05 -71.89 -34.13
N THR A 424 43.58 -73.14 -34.22
CA THR A 424 42.12 -73.43 -34.19
C THR A 424 41.48 -73.01 -32.87
N LEU A 425 42.16 -73.24 -31.73
CA LEU A 425 41.69 -72.85 -30.40
C LEU A 425 41.51 -71.33 -30.31
N ILE A 426 42.50 -70.56 -30.75
CA ILE A 426 42.46 -69.08 -30.71
C ILE A 426 41.29 -68.57 -31.55
N HIS A 427 41.17 -69.02 -32.81
CA HIS A 427 40.06 -68.63 -33.68
C HIS A 427 38.69 -69.02 -33.11
N THR A 428 38.61 -70.16 -32.42
CA THR A 428 37.36 -70.63 -31.80
C THR A 428 36.96 -69.76 -30.62
N LEU A 429 37.92 -69.38 -29.77
CA LEU A 429 37.72 -68.51 -28.63
C LEU A 429 37.34 -67.09 -29.07
N GLU A 430 38.04 -66.53 -30.07
CA GLU A 430 37.76 -65.18 -30.58
C GLU A 430 36.36 -65.04 -31.20
N LYS A 431 35.82 -66.12 -31.77
CA LYS A 431 34.45 -66.14 -32.32
C LYS A 431 33.36 -66.15 -31.25
N GLN A 432 33.68 -66.46 -29.98
CA GLN A 432 32.68 -66.48 -28.91
C GLN A 432 32.32 -65.06 -28.45
N LYS A 433 31.02 -64.73 -28.43
CA LYS A 433 30.54 -63.42 -27.96
C LYS A 433 30.82 -63.18 -26.47
N ASN A 434 30.89 -64.24 -25.67
CA ASN A 434 31.15 -64.16 -24.23
C ASN A 434 32.64 -63.97 -23.91
N PHE A 435 33.52 -64.00 -24.91
CA PHE A 435 34.96 -63.84 -24.73
C PHE A 435 35.35 -62.36 -24.83
N SER A 436 35.42 -61.70 -23.67
CA SER A 436 35.62 -60.24 -23.56
C SER A 436 37.04 -59.82 -23.97
N VAL A 437 37.25 -58.52 -24.20
CA VAL A 437 38.59 -57.96 -24.47
C VAL A 437 39.57 -58.25 -23.32
N LYS A 438 39.07 -58.25 -22.08
CA LYS A 438 39.86 -58.62 -20.89
C LYS A 438 40.29 -60.08 -20.93
N ASP A 439 39.37 -60.99 -21.25
CA ASP A 439 39.66 -62.42 -21.32
C ASP A 439 40.64 -62.75 -22.46
N ARG A 440 40.50 -62.06 -23.61
CA ARG A 440 41.47 -62.12 -24.72
C ARG A 440 42.85 -61.71 -24.27
N CYS A 441 42.95 -60.61 -23.53
CA CYS A 441 44.23 -60.11 -23.04
C CYS A 441 44.87 -61.04 -22.00
N LEU A 442 44.07 -61.62 -21.11
CA LEU A 442 44.52 -62.59 -20.11
C LEU A 442 45.00 -63.88 -20.78
N PHE A 443 44.20 -64.43 -21.70
CA PHE A 443 44.55 -65.64 -22.45
C PHE A 443 45.86 -65.46 -23.22
N ALA A 444 46.02 -64.36 -23.96
CA ALA A 444 47.26 -64.03 -24.66
C ALA A 444 48.46 -63.95 -23.70
N SER A 445 48.27 -63.38 -22.52
CA SER A 445 49.33 -63.23 -21.51
C SER A 445 49.74 -64.56 -20.89
N PHE A 446 48.78 -65.41 -20.52
CA PHE A 446 49.07 -66.77 -20.04
C PHE A 446 49.73 -67.63 -21.13
N LEU A 447 49.26 -67.51 -22.37
CA LEU A 447 49.85 -68.22 -23.50
C LEU A 447 51.29 -67.78 -23.76
N THR A 448 51.58 -66.48 -23.64
CA THR A 448 52.95 -65.96 -23.76
C THR A 448 53.87 -66.52 -22.68
N ILE A 449 53.41 -66.58 -21.43
CA ILE A 449 54.16 -67.16 -20.31
C ILE A 449 54.40 -68.66 -20.52
N ALA A 450 53.35 -69.39 -20.91
CA ALA A 450 53.44 -70.82 -21.17
C ALA A 450 54.42 -71.16 -22.31
N LEU A 451 54.53 -70.28 -23.31
CA LEU A 451 55.41 -70.44 -24.47
C LEU A 451 56.72 -69.65 -24.38
N GLN A 452 57.05 -69.07 -23.21
CA GLN A 452 58.23 -68.23 -23.04
C GLN A 452 59.55 -69.00 -23.24
N SER A 453 59.57 -70.30 -22.97
CA SER A 453 60.72 -71.18 -23.24
C SER A 453 60.84 -71.56 -24.73
N LYS A 454 59.81 -71.32 -25.54
CA LYS A 454 59.73 -71.66 -26.97
C LYS A 454 59.33 -70.43 -27.81
N LEU A 455 60.04 -69.32 -27.64
CA LEU A 455 59.74 -68.06 -28.35
C LEU A 455 59.75 -68.19 -29.88
N VAL A 456 60.59 -69.08 -30.44
CA VAL A 456 60.60 -69.34 -31.89
C VAL A 456 59.26 -69.92 -32.36
N TYR A 457 58.70 -70.87 -31.61
CA TYR A 457 57.38 -71.42 -31.90
C TYR A 457 56.29 -70.36 -31.74
N LEU A 458 56.33 -69.56 -30.67
CA LEU A 458 55.40 -68.46 -30.46
C LEU A 458 55.43 -67.45 -31.62
N THR A 459 56.62 -67.15 -32.16
CA THR A 459 56.80 -66.24 -33.31
C THR A 459 56.12 -66.80 -34.55
N HIS A 460 56.30 -68.09 -34.86
CA HIS A 460 55.62 -68.72 -35.99
C HIS A 460 54.10 -68.76 -35.85
N ILE A 461 53.60 -68.99 -34.64
CA ILE A 461 52.16 -68.92 -34.36
C ILE A 461 51.65 -67.49 -34.56
N LEU A 462 52.38 -66.49 -34.07
CA LEU A 462 52.05 -65.08 -34.23
C LEU A 462 52.05 -64.65 -35.71
N GLU A 463 53.01 -65.11 -36.52
CA GLU A 463 53.05 -64.87 -37.97
C GLU A 463 51.82 -65.41 -38.69
N VAL A 464 51.40 -66.64 -38.36
CA VAL A 464 50.20 -67.26 -38.93
C VAL A 464 48.95 -66.49 -38.51
N LEU A 465 48.79 -66.22 -37.22
CA LEU A 465 47.63 -65.51 -36.71
C LEU A 465 47.53 -64.06 -37.21
N THR A 466 48.67 -63.38 -37.40
CA THR A 466 48.69 -62.01 -37.94
C THR A 466 48.30 -62.00 -39.41
N ARG A 467 48.76 -62.99 -40.18
CA ARG A 467 48.31 -63.19 -41.57
C ARG A 467 46.82 -63.51 -41.63
N ASP A 468 46.33 -64.39 -40.76
CA ASP A 468 44.89 -64.70 -40.69
C ASP A 468 44.09 -63.42 -40.36
N LEU A 469 44.57 -62.57 -39.45
CA LEU A 469 43.95 -61.29 -39.10
C LEU A 469 43.97 -60.29 -40.27
N MET A 470 45.02 -60.31 -41.10
CA MET A 470 45.09 -59.52 -42.33
C MET A 470 44.08 -59.98 -43.39
N GLU A 471 43.83 -61.28 -43.48
CA GLU A 471 42.94 -61.89 -44.48
C GLU A 471 41.45 -61.87 -44.07
N GLN A 472 41.14 -61.58 -42.80
CA GLN A 472 39.76 -61.50 -42.29
C GLN A 472 38.96 -60.33 -42.90
N SER A 473 37.73 -60.63 -43.34
CA SER A 473 36.85 -59.72 -44.10
C SER A 473 36.29 -58.52 -43.32
N SER A 474 36.38 -58.53 -41.98
CA SER A 474 35.97 -57.41 -41.11
C SER A 474 36.92 -56.22 -41.15
N ASN A 475 38.15 -56.40 -41.65
CA ASN A 475 39.15 -55.34 -41.79
C ASN A 475 39.03 -54.62 -43.13
N THR A 476 37.90 -53.94 -43.36
CA THR A 476 37.59 -53.25 -44.63
C THR A 476 38.55 -52.08 -44.92
N GLN A 477 39.27 -51.56 -43.91
CA GLN A 477 40.27 -50.51 -44.04
C GLN A 477 41.63 -50.98 -43.49
N PRO A 478 42.64 -51.26 -44.36
CA PRO A 478 43.94 -51.78 -43.90
C PRO A 478 44.70 -50.81 -43.00
N LYS A 479 44.45 -49.49 -43.11
CA LYS A 479 45.05 -48.46 -42.24
C LYS A 479 44.57 -48.50 -40.79
N LEU A 480 43.48 -49.22 -40.49
CA LEU A 480 42.93 -49.34 -39.13
C LEU A 480 43.35 -50.63 -38.42
N MET A 481 44.06 -51.52 -39.11
CA MET A 481 44.55 -52.78 -38.54
C MET A 481 45.58 -52.51 -37.44
N LEU A 482 45.56 -53.29 -36.35
CA LEU A 482 46.46 -53.14 -35.20
C LEU A 482 46.35 -51.80 -34.46
N ARG A 483 45.28 -51.01 -34.69
CA ARG A 483 45.09 -49.69 -34.07
C ARG A 483 44.75 -49.78 -32.58
N ARG A 484 44.07 -50.85 -32.16
CA ARG A 484 43.64 -51.09 -30.78
C ARG A 484 43.89 -52.54 -30.43
N THR A 485 44.20 -52.83 -29.17
CA THR A 485 44.41 -54.20 -28.69
C THR A 485 43.05 -54.84 -28.38
N GLU A 486 42.34 -55.32 -29.40
CA GLU A 486 40.99 -55.89 -29.26
C GLU A 486 40.96 -57.41 -29.53
N SER A 487 42.01 -57.96 -30.16
CA SER A 487 42.20 -59.39 -30.43
C SER A 487 43.29 -60.03 -29.55
N VAL A 488 43.25 -61.36 -29.45
CA VAL A 488 44.29 -62.17 -28.81
C VAL A 488 45.62 -61.95 -29.52
N VAL A 489 45.60 -61.89 -30.86
CA VAL A 489 46.78 -61.71 -31.70
C VAL A 489 47.48 -60.37 -31.43
N GLU A 490 46.73 -59.28 -31.34
CA GLU A 490 47.28 -57.94 -31.03
C GLU A 490 47.90 -57.88 -29.63
N LYS A 491 47.30 -58.55 -28.63
CA LYS A 491 47.90 -58.65 -27.30
C LYS A 491 49.14 -59.54 -27.31
N LEU A 492 49.11 -60.67 -28.01
CA LEU A 492 50.28 -61.56 -28.18
C LEU A 492 51.44 -60.82 -28.84
N LEU A 493 51.17 -60.01 -29.87
CA LEU A 493 52.17 -59.18 -30.52
C LEU A 493 52.80 -58.18 -29.55
N THR A 494 51.97 -57.51 -28.74
CA THR A 494 52.45 -56.57 -27.71
C THR A 494 53.33 -57.27 -26.68
N ASN A 495 52.90 -58.45 -26.22
CA ASN A 495 53.65 -59.25 -25.26
C ASN A 495 54.97 -59.76 -25.85
N TRP A 496 54.96 -60.27 -27.09
CA TRP A 496 56.15 -60.70 -27.82
C TRP A 496 57.15 -59.55 -28.02
N MET A 497 56.67 -58.38 -28.45
CA MET A 497 57.50 -57.17 -28.57
C MET A 497 58.17 -56.81 -27.24
N SER A 498 57.43 -56.88 -26.12
CA SER A 498 58.00 -56.59 -24.80
C SER A 498 59.12 -57.56 -24.41
N VAL A 499 58.99 -58.85 -24.75
CA VAL A 499 60.03 -59.86 -24.49
C VAL A 499 61.26 -59.58 -25.33
N CYS A 500 61.09 -59.42 -26.65
CA CYS A 500 62.19 -59.23 -27.59
C CYS A 500 62.92 -57.89 -27.41
N LEU A 501 62.20 -56.81 -27.07
CA LEU A 501 62.77 -55.48 -26.89
C LEU A 501 63.27 -55.21 -25.46
N SER A 502 63.08 -56.12 -24.51
CA SER A 502 63.51 -55.92 -23.12
C SER A 502 65.01 -55.61 -22.96
N GLY A 503 65.86 -56.26 -23.75
CA GLY A 503 67.30 -55.96 -23.80
C GLY A 503 67.59 -54.55 -24.33
N PHE A 504 66.99 -54.20 -25.48
CA PHE A 504 67.12 -52.86 -26.08
C PHE A 504 66.60 -51.74 -25.16
N LEU A 505 65.50 -51.98 -24.44
CA LEU A 505 64.98 -51.06 -23.44
C LEU A 505 65.96 -50.83 -22.30
N ARG A 506 66.69 -51.87 -21.87
CA ARG A 506 67.68 -51.75 -20.80
C ARG A 506 68.97 -51.09 -21.26
N GLU A 507 69.43 -51.42 -22.46
CA GLU A 507 70.74 -51.00 -22.97
C GLU A 507 70.74 -49.62 -23.64
N THR A 508 69.64 -49.22 -24.29
CA THR A 508 69.60 -48.01 -25.12
C THR A 508 68.55 -46.99 -24.67
N VAL A 509 67.31 -47.41 -24.39
CA VAL A 509 66.20 -46.48 -24.13
C VAL A 509 66.04 -46.13 -22.64
N GLY A 510 66.46 -47.02 -21.76
CA GLY A 510 66.18 -46.95 -20.33
C GLY A 510 66.79 -45.75 -19.64
N GLU A 511 68.06 -45.47 -19.92
CA GLU A 511 68.77 -44.32 -19.36
C GLU A 511 68.18 -42.97 -19.81
N PRO A 512 68.01 -42.68 -21.13
CA PRO A 512 67.39 -41.42 -21.55
C PRO A 512 65.94 -41.30 -21.07
N PHE A 513 65.18 -42.39 -21.03
CA PHE A 513 63.82 -42.38 -20.48
C PHE A 513 63.81 -42.04 -18.99
N TYR A 514 64.69 -42.67 -18.20
CA TYR A 514 64.80 -42.36 -16.77
C TYR A 514 65.22 -40.90 -16.54
N LYS A 515 66.23 -40.41 -17.28
CA LYS A 515 66.67 -39.01 -17.25
C LYS A 515 65.52 -38.04 -17.55
N LEU A 516 64.66 -38.36 -18.53
CA LEU A 516 63.48 -37.56 -18.83
C LEU A 516 62.50 -37.54 -17.65
N VAL A 517 62.16 -38.70 -17.09
CA VAL A 517 61.23 -38.80 -15.95
C VAL A 517 61.77 -38.05 -14.73
N THR A 518 63.06 -38.19 -14.42
CA THR A 518 63.68 -37.48 -13.30
C THR A 518 63.75 -35.99 -13.56
N ALA A 519 64.10 -35.55 -14.77
CA ALA A 519 64.14 -34.14 -15.14
C ALA A 519 62.75 -33.49 -15.04
N LEU A 520 61.70 -34.19 -15.50
CA LEU A 520 60.31 -33.74 -15.33
C LEU A 520 59.95 -33.61 -13.86
N ASN A 521 60.25 -34.63 -13.05
CA ASN A 521 59.94 -34.61 -11.63
C ASN A 521 60.72 -33.50 -10.89
N GLN A 522 62.00 -33.30 -11.20
CA GLN A 522 62.79 -32.20 -10.66
C GLN A 522 62.21 -30.85 -11.07
N ARG A 523 61.84 -30.68 -12.35
CA ARG A 523 61.26 -29.43 -12.85
C ARG A 523 59.93 -29.10 -12.18
N ILE A 524 59.06 -30.09 -12.01
CA ILE A 524 57.78 -29.91 -11.31
C ILE A 524 58.02 -29.49 -9.85
N ASN A 525 58.95 -30.15 -9.15
CA ASN A 525 59.24 -29.88 -7.74
C ASN A 525 60.08 -28.62 -7.50
N LYS A 526 60.62 -27.97 -8.54
CA LYS A 526 61.25 -26.64 -8.40
C LYS A 526 60.21 -25.56 -8.06
N GLY A 527 58.94 -25.77 -8.39
CA GLY A 527 57.85 -24.82 -8.17
C GLY A 527 56.87 -25.29 -7.10
N PRO A 528 55.92 -24.43 -6.70
CA PRO A 528 54.83 -24.82 -5.81
C PRO A 528 53.97 -25.93 -6.43
N VAL A 529 53.68 -26.94 -5.61
CA VAL A 529 52.77 -28.05 -5.94
C VAL A 529 51.70 -28.10 -4.85
N ASP A 530 50.43 -28.06 -5.24
CA ASP A 530 49.32 -28.25 -4.31
C ASP A 530 49.21 -29.72 -3.92
N VAL A 531 49.27 -30.02 -2.62
CA VAL A 531 49.21 -31.38 -2.08
C VAL A 531 47.85 -32.05 -2.28
N ILE A 532 46.76 -31.27 -2.41
CA ILE A 532 45.40 -31.82 -2.53
C ILE A 532 45.07 -32.09 -4.00
N THR A 533 45.24 -31.08 -4.86
CA THR A 533 44.89 -31.22 -6.28
C THR A 533 46.03 -31.78 -7.14
N CYS A 534 47.25 -31.86 -6.59
CA CYS A 534 48.47 -32.21 -7.32
C CYS A 534 48.76 -31.27 -8.51
N LYS A 535 48.18 -30.06 -8.54
CA LYS A 535 48.47 -29.04 -9.54
C LYS A 535 49.79 -28.35 -9.23
N ALA A 536 50.59 -28.11 -10.26
CA ALA A 536 51.92 -27.53 -10.13
C ALA A 536 52.03 -26.24 -10.94
N LEU A 537 52.88 -25.32 -10.48
CA LEU A 537 53.22 -24.12 -11.26
C LEU A 537 53.96 -24.49 -12.56
N TYR A 538 54.92 -25.42 -12.46
CA TYR A 538 55.62 -25.94 -13.63
C TYR A 538 55.00 -27.26 -14.07
N THR A 539 54.36 -27.24 -15.24
CA THR A 539 53.69 -28.41 -15.82
C THR A 539 53.77 -28.33 -17.35
N LEU A 540 53.64 -29.48 -18.00
CA LEU A 540 53.48 -29.58 -19.45
C LEU A 540 52.01 -29.62 -19.89
N ASN A 541 51.08 -29.72 -18.94
CA ASN A 541 49.64 -29.81 -19.19
C ASN A 541 48.89 -28.66 -18.49
N GLU A 542 48.10 -27.92 -19.25
CA GLU A 542 47.27 -26.80 -18.79
C GLU A 542 46.26 -27.21 -17.71
N ASP A 543 45.67 -28.41 -17.80
CA ASP A 543 44.69 -28.89 -16.82
C ASP A 543 45.29 -29.00 -15.40
N TRP A 544 46.59 -29.32 -15.36
CA TRP A 544 47.38 -29.50 -14.14
C TRP A 544 48.10 -28.22 -13.71
N LEU A 545 47.88 -27.10 -14.41
CA LEU A 545 48.50 -25.82 -14.10
C LEU A 545 47.89 -25.18 -12.85
N LEU A 546 48.75 -24.76 -11.94
CA LEU A 546 48.36 -24.02 -10.75
C LEU A 546 48.19 -22.53 -11.07
N TRP A 547 46.95 -22.13 -11.38
CA TRP A 547 46.61 -20.75 -11.80
C TRP A 547 46.78 -19.68 -10.71
N GLN A 548 46.64 -20.07 -9.43
CA GLN A 548 46.76 -19.16 -8.30
C GLN A 548 48.00 -19.52 -7.49
N VAL A 549 49.07 -18.75 -7.68
CA VAL A 549 50.29 -18.89 -6.91
C VAL A 549 50.44 -17.67 -6.00
N THR A 550 50.46 -17.93 -4.69
CA THR A 550 50.92 -16.95 -3.69
C THR A 550 52.42 -16.72 -3.85
N GLU A 551 52.91 -15.52 -3.54
CA GLU A 551 54.35 -15.24 -3.58
C GLU A 551 55.14 -16.31 -2.80
N PHE A 552 56.07 -16.98 -3.48
CA PHE A 552 56.94 -18.00 -2.89
C PHE A 552 58.40 -17.57 -3.07
N LYS A 553 59.26 -18.01 -2.15
CA LYS A 553 60.71 -17.81 -2.24
C LYS A 553 61.40 -19.13 -1.92
N PRO A 554 62.43 -19.52 -2.69
CA PRO A 554 63.20 -20.71 -2.36
C PRO A 554 63.89 -20.51 -1.02
N VAL A 555 63.75 -21.50 -0.12
CA VAL A 555 64.43 -21.51 1.17
C VAL A 555 65.54 -22.56 1.10
N VAL A 556 66.80 -22.12 1.18
CA VAL A 556 67.92 -23.03 1.31
C VAL A 556 67.98 -23.49 2.76
N ARG A 557 67.55 -24.73 3.02
CA ARG A 557 67.74 -25.35 4.33
C ARG A 557 69.17 -25.86 4.40
N LEU A 558 70.05 -25.13 5.08
CA LEU A 558 71.38 -25.63 5.43
C LEU A 558 71.21 -26.93 6.24
N PRO A 559 71.96 -28.00 5.93
CA PRO A 559 71.91 -29.20 6.75
C PRO A 559 72.32 -28.80 8.17
N SER A 560 71.38 -28.94 9.10
CA SER A 560 71.67 -28.83 10.52
C SER A 560 72.69 -29.91 10.85
N CYS A 561 73.96 -29.51 11.01
CA CYS A 561 74.93 -30.32 11.73
C CYS A 561 74.32 -30.61 13.11
N PHE A 562 73.72 -31.79 13.24
CA PHE A 562 73.42 -32.37 14.54
C PHE A 562 74.77 -32.57 15.24
N SER A 563 75.15 -31.60 16.06
CA SER A 563 76.14 -31.81 17.11
C SER A 563 75.54 -32.82 18.06
N SER A 564 75.91 -34.08 17.90
CA SER A 564 75.69 -35.11 18.91
C SER A 564 76.50 -34.73 20.15
N LYS A 565 75.84 -34.06 21.09
CA LYS A 565 76.15 -34.14 22.51
C LYS A 565 74.87 -34.57 23.20
N TYR A 566 74.72 -35.87 23.42
CA TYR A 566 74.40 -36.48 24.71
C TYR A 566 74.85 -37.94 24.67
#